data_AF-A0A957GIB7-F1
#
_entry.id   AF-A0A957GIB7-F1
#
_cell.length_a   1.000
_cell.length_b   1.000
_cell.length_c   1.000
_cell.angle_alpha   90.00
_cell.angle_beta   90.00
_cell.angle_gamma   90.00
#
_symmetry.space_group_name_H-M   'P 1'
#
loop_
_entity.id
_entity.type
_entity.pdbx_description
1 polymer ?
#
loop_
_entity_poly.entity_id
_entity_poly.type
_entity_poly.pdbx_seq_one_letter_code
_entity_poly.pdbx_strand_id
1 'polypeptide(L)' 'MENVQSTINLVLKAVAVGMSVAVIVLGTLGNVAVNTQVSLLGIGLFALALVALRK' A
#
# COMPACT_ATOMS: atom_id res chain seq x y z
N MET A 1 23.36 9.01 -5.79
CA MET A 1 22.51 7.81 -5.48
C MET A 1 21.49 8.07 -4.35
N GLU A 2 21.67 9.09 -3.52
CA GLU A 2 20.76 9.45 -2.41
C GLU A 2 19.34 9.86 -2.84
N ASN A 3 19.20 10.62 -3.94
CA ASN A 3 17.89 11.06 -4.45
C ASN A 3 16.99 9.89 -4.92
N VAL A 4 17.58 8.83 -5.47
CA VAL A 4 16.80 7.67 -5.97
C VAL A 4 16.19 6.90 -4.81
N GLN A 5 16.93 6.73 -3.70
CA GLN A 5 16.43 6.08 -2.49
C GLN A 5 15.25 6.85 -1.88
N SER A 6 15.35 8.18 -1.82
CA SER A 6 14.29 9.04 -1.28
C SER A 6 13.01 8.96 -2.13
N THR A 7 13.13 9.03 -3.46
CA THR A 7 11.99 8.90 -4.37
C THR A 7 11.31 7.54 -4.25
N ILE A 8 12.09 6.44 -4.20
CA ILE A 8 11.55 5.09 -4.04
C ILE A 8 10.77 4.97 -2.73
N ASN A 9 11.31 5.51 -1.64
CA ASN A 9 10.67 5.48 -0.33
C ASN A 9 9.35 6.28 -0.32
N LEU A 10 9.34 7.44 -0.98
CA LEU A 10 8.16 8.28 -1.11
C LEU A 10 7.04 7.61 -1.92
N VAL A 11 7.39 6.97 -3.04
CA VAL A 11 6.45 6.20 -3.87
C VAL A 11 5.88 5.01 -3.11
N LEU A 12 6.73 4.22 -2.43
CA LEU A 12 6.27 3.07 -1.65
C LEU A 12 5.32 3.49 -0.51
N LYS A 13 5.60 4.61 0.17
CA LYS A 13 4.68 5.18 1.18
C LYS A 13 3.35 5.61 0.57
N ALA A 14 3.39 6.29 -0.58
CA ALA A 14 2.19 6.72 -1.28
C ALA A 14 1.31 5.51 -1.69
N VAL A 15 1.94 4.43 -2.19
CA VAL A 15 1.24 3.19 -2.53
C VAL A 15 0.65 2.51 -1.29
N ALA A 16 1.39 2.44 -0.19
CA ALA A 16 0.91 1.84 1.05
C ALA A 16 -0.34 2.55 1.59
N VAL A 17 -0.34 3.88 1.59
CA VAL A 17 -1.49 4.68 2.03
C VAL A 17 -2.65 4.57 1.04
N GLY A 18 -2.37 4.70 -0.26
CA GLY A 18 -3.40 4.63 -1.31
C GLY A 18 -4.15 3.29 -1.33
N MET A 19 -3.43 2.17 -1.21
CA MET A 19 -4.04 0.84 -1.19
C MET A 19 -4.85 0.61 0.09
N SER A 20 -4.39 1.10 1.23
CA SER A 20 -5.12 0.99 2.49
C SER A 20 -6.45 1.75 2.44
N VAL A 21 -6.45 2.97 1.90
CA VAL A 21 -7.67 3.78 1.70
C VAL A 21 -8.60 3.10 0.70
N ALA A 22 -8.07 2.60 -0.42
CA ALA A 22 -8.87 1.89 -1.42
C ALA A 22 -9.61 0.68 -0.82
N VAL A 23 -8.92 -0.14 -0.02
CA VAL A 23 -9.56 -1.30 0.65
C VAL A 23 -10.70 -0.89 1.55
N ILE A 24 -10.50 0.16 2.37
CA ILE A 24 -11.54 0.66 3.28
C ILE A 24 -12.75 1.13 2.46
N VAL A 25 -12.54 1.97 1.44
CA VAL A 25 -13.64 2.53 0.63
C VAL A 25 -14.37 1.42 -0.13
N LEU A 26 -13.64 0.56 -0.85
CA LEU A 26 -14.23 -0.54 -1.61
C LEU A 26 -14.93 -1.56 -0.69
N GLY A 27 -14.42 -1.74 0.53
CA GLY A 27 -15.06 -2.54 1.57
C GLY A 27 -16.37 -1.93 2.07
N THR A 28 -16.41 -0.62 2.31
CA THR A 28 -17.63 0.07 2.75
C THR A 28 -18.73 0.09 1.68
N LEU A 29 -18.37 0.13 0.40
CA LEU A 29 -19.33 0.07 -0.70
C LEU A 29 -19.92 -1.34 -0.94
N GLY A 30 -19.35 -2.39 -0.31
CA GLY A 30 -19.78 -3.78 -0.54
C GLY A 30 -19.56 -4.28 -1.97
N ASN A 31 -18.86 -3.52 -2.81
CA ASN A 31 -18.73 -3.75 -4.25
C ASN A 31 -17.52 -4.64 -4.61
N VAL A 32 -16.88 -5.26 -3.62
CA VAL A 32 -15.64 -6.03 -3.83
C VAL A 32 -15.63 -7.27 -2.94
N ALA A 33 -15.32 -8.41 -3.55
CA ALA A 33 -15.15 -9.67 -2.85
C ALA A 33 -14.06 -9.56 -1.76
N VAL A 34 -14.31 -10.21 -0.61
CA VAL A 34 -13.42 -10.17 0.55
C VAL A 34 -11.99 -10.59 0.21
N ASN A 35 -11.84 -11.61 -0.65
CA ASN A 35 -10.53 -12.07 -1.13
C ASN A 35 -9.74 -10.95 -1.84
N THR A 36 -10.40 -10.15 -2.67
CA THR A 36 -9.75 -9.04 -3.39
C THR A 36 -9.35 -7.92 -2.43
N GLN A 37 -10.16 -7.64 -1.40
CA GLN A 37 -9.81 -6.67 -0.35
C GLN A 37 -8.58 -7.12 0.44
N VAL A 38 -8.51 -8.40 0.81
CA VAL A 38 -7.36 -8.98 1.50
C VAL A 38 -6.09 -8.90 0.63
N SER A 39 -6.19 -9.18 -0.66
CA SER A 39 -5.05 -9.03 -1.58
C SER A 39 -4.57 -7.58 -1.70
N LEU A 40 -5.48 -6.61 -1.88
CA LEU A 40 -5.15 -5.19 -1.94
C LEU A 40 -4.50 -4.69 -0.63
N LEU A 41 -5.02 -5.13 0.52
CA LEU A 41 -4.48 -4.78 1.82
C LEU A 41 -3.08 -5.39 2.02
N GLY A 42 -2.90 -6.64 1.59
CA GLY A 42 -1.61 -7.32 1.61
C GLY A 42 -0.55 -6.60 0.79
N ILE A 43 -0.91 -6.08 -0.39
CA ILE A 43 0.01 -5.28 -1.23
C ILE A 43 0.39 -3.96 -0.53
N GLY A 44 -0.58 -3.28 0.08
CA GLY A 44 -0.33 -2.05 0.84
C GLY A 44 0.59 -2.26 2.04
N LEU A 45 0.36 -3.31 2.81
CA LEU A 45 1.20 -3.72 3.94
C LEU A 45 2.60 -4.15 3.50
N PHE A 46 2.71 -4.86 2.37
CA PHE A 46 3.99 -5.26 1.81
C PHE A 46 4.84 -4.07 1.37
N ALA A 47 4.23 -3.08 0.70
CA ALA A 47 4.91 -1.83 0.34
C ALA A 47 5.39 -1.06 1.58
N LEU A 48 4.59 -1.05 2.65
CA LEU A 48 4.96 -0.43 3.92
C LEU A 48 6.10 -1.20 4.62
N ALA A 49 6.07 -2.53 4.58
CA ALA A 49 7.12 -3.38 5.12
C ALA A 49 8.44 -3.15 4.39
N LEU A 50 8.43 -3.04 3.05
CA LEU A 50 9.61 -2.70 2.27
C LEU A 50 10.18 -1.32 2.67
N VAL A 51 9.33 -0.34 2.93
CA VAL A 51 9.77 0.97 3.44
C VAL A 51 10.41 0.85 4.83
N ALA A 52 9.78 0.10 5.73
CA ALA A 52 10.26 -0.08 7.10
C ALA A 52 11.61 -0.82 7.15
N LEU A 53 11.83 -1.76 6.24
CA LEU A 53 13.03 -2.59 6.17
C LEU A 53 14.19 -1.89 5.42
N ARG A 54 13.88 -0.88 4.60
CA ARG A 54 14.87 -0.05 3.87
C ARG A 54 15.36 1.16 4.68
N LYS A 55 15.29 1.07 6.00
CA LYS A 55 15.84 2.06 6.94
C LYS A 55 17.34 1.87 7.10
#